data_AF-A0A9P6EQJ8-F1
#
_entry.id   AF-A0A9P6EQJ8-F1
#
_cell.length_a   1.000
_cell.length_b   1.000
_cell.length_c   1.000
_cell.angle_alpha   90.00
_cell.angle_beta   90.00
_cell.angle_gamma   90.00
#
_symmetry.space_group_name_H-M   'P 1'
#
loop_
_entity.id
_entity.type
_entity.pdbx_description
1 polymer ?
#
loop_
_entity_poly.entity_id
_entity_poly.type
_entity_poly.pdbx_seq_one_letter_code
_entity_poly.pdbx_strand_id
1 'polypeptide(L)'
;MPEQMTGRNIPSTPMELVIYLYDDKDHKYREAFSAVGDSGSVVTDIDNQTVGIINGSTGEEDNIDLTYATLNYSIEQCINVFPRLIFTHS
;
A
#
# COMPACT_ATOMS: atom_id res chain seq x y z
N MET A 1 10.61 -37.77 -15.41
CA MET A 1 11.29 -36.62 -14.75
C MET A 1 10.30 -35.46 -14.79
N PRO A 2 9.68 -35.04 -13.68
CA PRO A 2 8.79 -33.88 -13.73
C PRO A 2 9.65 -32.60 -13.74
N GLU A 3 9.35 -31.69 -14.66
CA GLU A 3 9.90 -30.33 -14.69
C GLU A 3 9.57 -29.63 -13.37
N GLN A 4 10.60 -29.10 -12.70
CA GLN A 4 10.41 -28.17 -11.60
C GLN A 4 9.92 -26.84 -12.19
N MET A 5 8.64 -26.54 -11.97
CA MET A 5 8.09 -25.20 -12.19
C MET A 5 8.91 -24.22 -11.34
N THR A 6 9.73 -23.43 -12.02
CA THR A 6 10.55 -22.37 -11.44
C THR A 6 9.65 -21.36 -10.75
N GLY A 7 10.07 -20.92 -9.55
CA GLY A 7 9.28 -20.10 -8.64
C GLY A 7 8.67 -18.87 -9.33
N ARG A 8 7.40 -18.60 -9.01
CA ARG A 8 6.72 -17.39 -9.46
C ARG A 8 7.56 -16.17 -9.05
N ASN A 9 7.93 -15.34 -10.03
CA ASN A 9 8.67 -14.09 -9.83
C ASN A 9 7.83 -13.14 -8.97
N ILE A 10 7.95 -13.23 -7.65
CA ILE A 10 7.54 -12.16 -6.74
C ILE A 10 8.61 -11.08 -6.86
N PRO A 11 8.26 -9.82 -7.19
CA PRO A 11 9.22 -8.73 -7.14
C PRO A 11 9.89 -8.70 -5.77
N SER A 12 11.23 -8.61 -5.73
CA SER A 12 11.97 -8.52 -4.46
C SER A 12 11.60 -7.27 -3.64
N THR A 13 11.01 -6.27 -4.30
CA THR A 13 10.59 -5.01 -3.70
C THR A 13 9.15 -4.72 -4.12
N PRO A 14 8.19 -4.60 -3.18
CA PRO A 14 6.84 -4.14 -3.50
C PRO A 14 6.89 -2.73 -4.07
N MET A 15 5.99 -2.41 -5.00
CA MET A 15 5.86 -1.03 -5.46
C MET A 15 5.14 -0.21 -4.38
N GLU A 16 5.74 0.92 -4.02
CA GLU A 16 5.22 1.83 -3.00
C GLU A 16 4.65 3.09 -3.65
N LEU A 17 3.55 3.56 -3.09
CA LEU A 17 2.90 4.83 -3.41
C LEU A 17 3.22 5.83 -2.29
N VAL A 18 3.65 7.03 -2.67
CA VAL A 18 3.78 8.17 -1.77
C VAL A 18 2.59 9.09 -2.00
N ILE A 19 1.83 9.36 -0.96
CA ILE A 19 0.64 10.21 -0.96
C ILE A 19 0.96 11.46 -0.15
N TYR A 20 0.66 12.62 -0.75
CA TYR A 20 0.78 13.92 -0.12
C TYR A 20 -0.45 14.75 -0.49
N LEU A 21 -1.02 15.48 0.49
CA LEU A 21 -2.17 16.34 0.25
C LEU A 21 -1.70 17.70 -0.23
N TYR A 22 -2.01 18.00 -1.49
CA TYR A 22 -1.78 19.30 -2.09
C TYR A 22 -3.10 20.04 -2.31
N ASP A 23 -3.18 21.28 -1.83
CA ASP A 23 -4.28 22.18 -2.15
C ASP A 23 -3.92 23.05 -3.33
N ASP A 24 -4.56 22.76 -4.45
CA ASP A 24 -4.38 23.48 -5.70
C ASP A 24 -4.92 24.92 -5.64
N LYS A 25 -5.85 25.24 -4.74
CA LYS A 25 -6.42 26.59 -4.63
C LYS A 25 -5.48 27.56 -3.93
N ASP A 26 -4.88 27.10 -2.83
CA ASP A 26 -3.96 27.92 -2.02
C ASP A 26 -2.48 27.67 -2.37
N HIS A 27 -2.20 26.77 -3.33
CA HIS A 27 -0.88 26.27 -3.72
C HIS A 27 -0.02 25.83 -2.53
N LYS A 28 -0.66 25.17 -1.56
CA LYS A 28 -0.03 24.78 -0.28
C LYS A 28 -0.21 23.30 -0.01
N TYR A 29 0.79 22.74 0.65
CA TYR A 29 0.65 21.45 1.33
C TYR A 29 -0.32 21.62 2.51
N ARG A 30 -1.23 20.66 2.69
CA ARG A 30 -2.22 20.66 3.75
C ARG A 30 -1.86 19.68 4.86
N GLU A 31 -2.74 19.60 5.87
CA GLU A 31 -2.73 18.61 6.95
C GLU A 31 -2.45 17.19 6.45
N ALA A 32 -1.99 16.34 7.36
CA ALA A 32 -1.61 14.96 7.08
C ALA A 32 -2.71 14.16 6.38
N PHE A 33 -2.32 13.37 5.37
CA PHE A 33 -3.24 12.44 4.70
C PHE A 33 -3.66 11.28 5.61
N SER A 34 -2.80 10.87 6.52
CA SER A 34 -3.06 9.81 7.50
C SER A 34 -2.53 10.19 8.87
N ALA A 35 -3.01 9.51 9.92
CA ALA A 35 -2.59 9.72 11.30
C ALA A 35 -1.93 8.46 11.89
N VAL A 36 -1.31 8.63 13.07
CA VAL A 36 -0.78 7.50 13.84
C VAL A 36 -1.90 6.51 14.14
N GLY A 37 -1.73 5.28 13.68
CA GLY A 37 -2.72 4.20 13.82
C GLY A 37 -3.42 3.82 12.53
N ASP A 38 -3.27 4.60 11.45
CA ASP A 38 -3.90 4.31 10.15
C ASP A 38 -3.18 3.21 9.35
N SER A 39 -2.02 2.72 9.80
CA SER A 39 -1.32 1.60 9.18
C SER A 39 -2.26 0.38 9.03
N GLY A 40 -2.32 -0.17 7.82
CA GLY A 40 -3.25 -1.25 7.47
C GLY A 40 -4.58 -0.76 6.87
N SER A 41 -4.85 0.55 6.88
CA SER A 41 -6.05 1.11 6.24
C SER A 41 -5.97 1.03 4.72
N VAL A 42 -7.13 0.88 4.09
CA VAL A 42 -7.26 0.80 2.62
C VAL A 42 -7.39 2.20 2.03
N VAL A 43 -6.60 2.49 1.00
CA VAL A 43 -6.75 3.68 0.17
C VAL A 43 -7.63 3.33 -1.03
N THR A 44 -8.66 4.12 -1.27
CA THR A 44 -9.57 3.96 -2.42
C THR A 44 -9.55 5.20 -3.31
N ASP A 45 -9.78 5.00 -4.61
CA ASP A 45 -10.00 6.11 -5.55
C ASP A 45 -11.46 6.59 -5.54
N ILE A 46 -11.77 7.58 -6.38
CA ILE A 46 -13.11 8.16 -6.49
C ILE A 46 -14.19 7.16 -6.96
N ASP A 47 -13.76 6.06 -7.59
CA ASP A 47 -14.63 4.98 -8.08
C ASP A 47 -14.72 3.82 -7.08
N ASN A 48 -14.23 3.99 -5.85
CA ASN A 48 -14.12 2.99 -4.79
C ASN A 48 -13.21 1.79 -5.12
N GLN A 49 -12.25 1.94 -6.03
CA GLN A 49 -11.27 0.89 -6.31
C GLN A 49 -10.13 0.96 -5.30
N THR A 50 -9.69 -0.20 -4.80
CA THR A 50 -8.54 -0.27 -3.89
C THR A 50 -7.25 0.10 -4.62
N VAL A 51 -6.65 1.20 -4.20
CA VAL A 51 -5.35 1.67 -4.70
C VAL A 51 -4.21 0.98 -3.95
N GLY A 52 -4.37 0.80 -2.64
CA GLY A 52 -3.33 0.22 -1.81
C GLY A 52 -3.68 0.17 -0.33
N ILE A 53 -2.68 -0.19 0.48
CA ILE A 53 -2.77 -0.26 1.94
C ILE A 53 -1.71 0.65 2.55
N ILE A 54 -2.10 1.49 3.51
CA ILE A 54 -1.17 2.40 4.21
C ILE A 54 -0.17 1.58 5.03
N ASN A 55 1.12 1.83 4.84
CA ASN A 55 2.20 1.23 5.61
C ASN A 55 2.59 2.12 6.79
N GLY A 56 2.52 3.44 6.61
CA GLY A 56 2.80 4.44 7.64
C GLY A 56 3.01 5.83 7.03
N SER A 57 3.41 6.78 7.86
CA SER A 57 3.75 8.13 7.41
C SER A 57 5.08 8.61 8.01
N THR A 58 5.64 9.68 7.46
CA THR A 58 6.82 10.36 8.04
C THR A 58 6.51 11.08 9.34
N GLY A 59 5.22 11.33 9.62
CA GLY A 59 4.79 12.39 10.53
C GLY A 59 4.98 13.78 9.92
N GLU A 60 4.50 14.80 10.62
CA GLU A 60 4.57 16.19 10.17
C GLU A 60 5.98 16.75 10.38
N GLU A 61 6.75 16.90 9.30
CA GLU A 61 8.05 17.56 9.30
C GLU A 61 8.00 18.75 8.32
N ASP A 62 8.27 19.97 8.80
CA ASP A 62 8.23 21.20 7.99
C ASP A 62 6.90 21.47 7.23
N ASN A 63 5.76 21.08 7.81
CA ASN A 63 4.40 21.11 7.21
C ASN A 63 4.23 20.18 5.99
N ILE A 64 5.10 19.18 5.86
CA ILE A 64 4.96 18.12 4.87
C ILE A 64 4.75 16.81 5.63
N ASP A 65 3.63 16.14 5.34
CA ASP A 65 3.40 14.77 5.77
C ASP A 65 3.27 13.88 4.54
N LEU A 66 4.14 12.88 4.45
CA LEU A 66 4.11 11.86 3.41
C LEU A 66 3.53 10.58 3.99
N THR A 67 2.43 10.12 3.39
CA THR A 67 1.88 8.80 3.68
C THR A 67 2.38 7.79 2.64
N TYR A 68 2.93 6.68 3.11
CA TYR A 68 3.37 5.56 2.27
C TYR A 68 2.31 4.47 2.24
N ALA A 69 2.04 3.94 1.05
CA ALA A 69 1.12 2.82 0.85
C ALA A 69 1.72 1.75 -0.07
N THR A 70 1.45 0.48 0.23
CA THR A 70 1.73 -0.63 -0.69
C THR A 70 0.66 -0.65 -1.77
N LEU A 71 1.04 -0.68 -3.05
CA LEU A 71 0.09 -0.75 -4.15
C LEU A 71 -0.67 -2.08 -4.18
N ASN A 72 -1.96 -2.02 -4.51
CA ASN A 72 -2.85 -3.18 -4.57
C ASN A 72 -2.30 -4.28 -5.50
N TYR A 73 -1.71 -3.91 -6.63
CA TYR A 73 -1.06 -4.86 -7.54
C TYR A 73 0.02 -5.73 -6.86
N SER A 74 0.86 -5.13 -6.01
CA SER A 74 1.88 -5.88 -5.26
C SER A 74 1.26 -6.81 -4.21
N ILE A 75 0.15 -6.41 -3.61
CA ILE A 75 -0.62 -7.24 -2.66
C ILE A 75 -1.22 -8.45 -3.38
N GLU A 76 -1.88 -8.23 -4.52
CA GLU A 76 -2.47 -9.29 -5.34
C GLU A 76 -1.42 -10.30 -5.81
N GLN A 77 -0.24 -9.84 -6.24
CA GLN A 77 0.85 -10.73 -6.61
C GLN A 77 1.27 -11.64 -5.46
N CYS A 78 1.44 -11.09 -4.25
CA CYS A 78 1.78 -11.88 -3.07
C CYS A 78 0.67 -12.90 -2.76
N ILE A 79 -0.59 -12.46 -2.64
CA ILE A 79 -1.73 -13.33 -2.29
C ILE A 79 -1.90 -14.46 -3.31
N ASN A 80 -1.80 -14.15 -4.61
CA ASN A 80 -1.96 -15.15 -5.65
C ASN A 80 -0.83 -16.18 -5.63
N VAL A 81 0.38 -15.82 -5.18
CA VAL A 81 1.53 -16.73 -5.08
C VAL A 81 1.45 -17.61 -3.83
N PHE A 82 0.88 -17.13 -2.73
CA PHE A 82 0.68 -17.93 -1.52
C PHE A 82 -0.37 -19.05 -1.76
N PRO A 83 0.01 -20.34 -1.74
CA PRO A 83 -0.96 -21.42 -1.81
C PRO A 83 -1.80 -21.43 -0.54
N ARG A 84 -3.04 -20.94 -0.63
CA ARG A 84 -4.15 -21.08 0.34
C ARG A 84 -3.72 -20.96 1.82
N LEU A 85 -3.85 -19.77 2.40
CA LEU A 85 -3.98 -19.66 3.85
C LEU A 85 -5.23 -20.46 4.28
N ILE A 86 -5.02 -21.69 4.74
CA ILE A 86 -6.03 -22.45 5.48
C ILE A 86 -6.01 -21.85 6.89
N PHE A 87 -7.00 -21.01 7.21
CA PHE A 87 -7.27 -20.67 8.60
C PHE A 87 -7.81 -21.91 9.30
N THR A 88 -6.94 -22.68 9.95
CA THR A 88 -7.38 -23.63 10.97
C THR A 88 -7.58 -22.86 12.27
N HIS A 89 -8.84 -22.59 12.62
CA HIS A 89 -9.18 -22.26 13.99
C HIS A 89 -8.91 -23.50 14.86
N SER A 90 -7.99 -23.37 15.82
CA SER A 90 -7.81 -24.28 16.95
C SER A 90 -8.55 -23.75 18.17
#